data_AF-A0A2L2WR26-F1
#
_entry.id   AF-A0A2L2WR26-F1
#
_cell.length_a   1.000
_cell.length_b   1.000
_cell.length_c   1.000
_cell.angle_alpha   90.00
_cell.angle_beta   90.00
_cell.angle_gamma   90.00
#
_symmetry.space_group_name_H-M   'P 1'
#
loop_
_entity.id
_entity.type
_entity.pdbx_description
1 polymer ?
#
loop_
_entity_poly.entity_id
_entity_poly.type
_entity_poly.pdbx_seq_one_letter_code
_entity_poly.pdbx_strand_id
1 'polypeptide(L)'
;MKTRLTYIIRLYAVILAMFAVQKPLFMWLDKAEDPSYSAADTLAVVAHGLLLDIPVTGYLIVLPLLITVVSVWTGRPLPLRRLASFYYLPVAVLSALAFVADTSLYPFWKFKLDATIFYYIDSPKDAFASVSVWYLLVRLVLIAACTA
;
A
#
# COMPACT_ATOMS: atom_id res chain seq x y z
N MET A 1 -3.55 22.11 -19.85
CA MET A 1 -4.45 21.67 -18.75
C MET A 1 -4.82 20.19 -18.85
N LYS A 2 -5.27 19.69 -20.02
CA LYS A 2 -5.65 18.26 -20.23
C LYS A 2 -4.61 17.27 -19.69
N THR A 3 -3.33 17.43 -20.05
CA THR A 3 -2.24 16.55 -19.61
C THR A 3 -2.04 16.50 -18.09
N ARG A 4 -2.31 17.61 -17.38
CA ARG A 4 -2.14 17.72 -15.92
C ARG A 4 -3.30 17.05 -15.16
N LEU A 5 -4.52 17.22 -15.66
CA LEU A 5 -5.70 16.55 -15.10
C LEU A 5 -5.63 15.04 -15.35
N THR A 6 -5.31 14.62 -16.57
CA THR A 6 -5.13 13.20 -16.91
C THR A 6 -4.05 12.55 -16.04
N TYR A 7 -2.98 13.28 -15.70
CA TYR A 7 -1.95 12.80 -14.81
C TYR A 7 -2.48 12.51 -13.39
N ILE A 8 -3.22 13.44 -12.77
CA ILE A 8 -3.78 13.26 -11.43
C ILE A 8 -4.82 12.13 -11.41
N ILE A 9 -5.69 12.05 -12.42
CA ILE A 9 -6.70 10.98 -12.52
C ILE A 9 -6.03 9.62 -12.65
N ARG A 10 -5.03 9.49 -13.53
CA ARG A 10 -4.29 8.23 -13.69
C ARG A 10 -3.58 7.84 -12.41
N LEU A 11 -2.96 8.80 -11.73
CA LEU A 11 -2.30 8.55 -10.45
C LEU A 11 -3.27 7.99 -9.42
N TYR A 12 -4.40 8.67 -9.23
CA TYR A 12 -5.43 8.26 -8.28
C TYR A 12 -5.93 6.84 -8.59
N ALA A 13 -6.18 6.55 -9.87
CA ALA A 13 -6.60 5.23 -10.32
C ALA A 13 -5.54 4.14 -10.09
N VAL A 14 -4.25 4.44 -10.29
CA VAL A 14 -3.15 3.47 -10.07
C VAL A 14 -3.03 3.11 -8.59
N ILE A 15 -3.10 4.10 -7.68
CA ILE A 15 -3.01 3.83 -6.24
C ILE A 15 -4.24 3.04 -5.76
N LEU A 16 -5.45 3.39 -6.21
CA LEU A 16 -6.65 2.60 -5.89
C LEU A 16 -6.57 1.18 -6.45
N ALA A 17 -6.08 1.00 -7.68
CA ALA A 17 -5.89 -0.32 -8.25
C ALA A 17 -4.87 -1.15 -7.47
N MET A 18 -3.78 -0.53 -6.97
CA MET A 18 -2.83 -1.18 -6.09
C MET A 18 -3.52 -1.70 -4.82
N PHE A 19 -4.30 -0.87 -4.12
CA PHE A 19 -5.03 -1.30 -2.93
C PHE A 19 -6.08 -2.38 -3.24
N ALA A 20 -6.77 -2.27 -4.39
CA ALA A 20 -7.71 -3.29 -4.86
C ALA A 20 -7.04 -4.64 -5.08
N VAL A 21 -5.82 -4.67 -5.63
CA VAL A 21 -5.06 -5.91 -5.91
C VAL A 21 -4.44 -6.49 -4.65
N GLN A 22 -4.01 -5.67 -3.70
CA GLN A 22 -3.43 -6.13 -2.44
C GLN A 22 -4.42 -6.99 -1.62
N LYS A 23 -5.72 -6.70 -1.63
CA LYS A 23 -6.69 -7.46 -0.81
C LYS A 23 -6.88 -8.92 -1.30
N PRO A 24 -7.11 -9.21 -2.60
CA PRO A 24 -7.13 -10.57 -3.11
C PRO A 24 -5.80 -11.29 -2.93
N LEU A 25 -4.66 -10.60 -3.13
CA LEU A 25 -3.34 -11.19 -2.90
C LEU A 25 -3.17 -11.60 -1.44
N PHE A 26 -3.57 -10.74 -0.50
CA PHE A 26 -3.58 -11.05 0.93
C PHE A 26 -4.44 -12.27 1.22
N MET A 27 -5.69 -12.29 0.73
CA MET A 27 -6.59 -13.43 0.94
C MET A 27 -6.07 -14.73 0.33
N TRP A 28 -5.36 -14.66 -0.79
CA TRP A 28 -4.76 -15.84 -1.43
C TRP A 28 -3.55 -16.37 -0.65
N LEU A 29 -2.72 -15.48 -0.09
CA LEU A 29 -1.59 -15.85 0.76
C LEU A 29 -2.05 -16.42 2.11
N ASP A 30 -3.12 -15.86 2.68
CA ASP A 30 -3.70 -16.31 3.95
C ASP A 30 -4.55 -17.59 3.81
N LYS A 31 -5.16 -17.82 2.64
CA LYS A 31 -5.97 -19.03 2.32
C LYS A 31 -5.27 -20.36 2.56
N ALA A 32 -3.96 -20.37 2.76
CA ALA A 32 -3.24 -21.54 3.22
C ALA A 32 -3.81 -22.12 4.52
N GLU A 33 -4.52 -21.33 5.33
CA GLU A 33 -5.06 -21.74 6.62
C GLU A 33 -6.59 -21.96 6.66
N ASP A 34 -7.37 -21.42 5.71
CA ASP A 34 -8.83 -21.60 5.67
C ASP A 34 -9.38 -21.74 4.21
N PRO A 35 -9.85 -22.93 3.77
CA PRO A 35 -10.19 -23.18 2.36
C PRO A 35 -11.45 -22.48 1.83
N SER A 36 -12.24 -21.79 2.67
CA SER A 36 -13.65 -21.55 2.39
C SER A 36 -14.04 -20.17 1.84
N TYR A 37 -13.11 -19.29 1.44
CA TYR A 37 -13.55 -18.01 0.83
C TYR A 37 -14.07 -18.21 -0.59
N SER A 38 -15.32 -17.82 -0.80
CA SER A 38 -15.92 -17.71 -2.12
C SER A 38 -15.33 -16.54 -2.91
N ALA A 39 -15.46 -16.57 -4.24
CA ALA A 39 -15.17 -15.42 -5.08
C ALA A 39 -16.04 -14.20 -4.71
N ALA A 40 -17.28 -14.45 -4.26
CA ALA A 40 -18.17 -13.41 -3.78
C ALA A 40 -17.61 -12.69 -2.53
N ASP A 41 -17.02 -13.44 -1.60
CA ASP A 41 -16.42 -12.88 -0.39
C ASP A 41 -15.21 -12.00 -0.73
N THR A 42 -14.39 -12.46 -1.67
CA THR A 42 -13.22 -11.70 -2.15
C THR A 42 -13.64 -10.37 -2.79
N LEU A 43 -14.70 -10.39 -3.62
CA LEU A 43 -15.25 -9.17 -4.21
C LEU A 43 -15.87 -8.25 -3.17
N ALA A 44 -16.56 -8.80 -2.17
CA ALA A 44 -17.11 -8.02 -1.07
C ALA A 44 -16.01 -7.32 -0.28
N VAL A 45 -14.91 -8.01 0.04
CA VAL A 45 -13.74 -7.41 0.72
C VAL A 45 -13.12 -6.30 -0.11
N VAL A 46 -13.00 -6.48 -1.43
CA VAL A 46 -12.47 -5.44 -2.33
C VAL A 46 -13.40 -4.23 -2.35
N ALA A 47 -14.71 -4.43 -2.53
CA ALA A 47 -15.68 -3.35 -2.61
C ALA A 47 -15.76 -2.52 -1.32
N HIS A 48 -15.94 -3.18 -0.17
CA HIS A 48 -16.01 -2.50 1.13
C HIS A 48 -14.67 -1.88 1.51
N GLY A 49 -13.57 -2.57 1.21
CA GLY A 49 -12.23 -2.06 1.44
C GLY A 49 -11.90 -0.82 0.61
N LEU A 50 -12.32 -0.78 -0.66
CA LEU A 50 -12.10 0.37 -1.53
C LEU A 50 -12.78 1.64 -1.02
N LEU A 51 -13.91 1.55 -0.32
CA LEU A 51 -14.55 2.70 0.29
C LEU A 51 -13.65 3.38 1.35
N LEU A 52 -12.85 2.59 2.07
CA LEU A 52 -11.85 3.10 3.02
C LEU A 52 -10.59 3.59 2.31
N ASP A 53 -10.24 3.01 1.16
CA ASP A 53 -9.04 3.36 0.41
C ASP A 53 -9.20 4.67 -0.40
N ILE A 54 -10.43 5.06 -0.76
CA ILE A 54 -10.75 6.32 -1.46
C ILE A 54 -10.20 7.56 -0.73
N PRO A 55 -10.50 7.80 0.57
CA PRO A 55 -9.97 8.95 1.30
C PRO A 55 -8.46 8.84 1.52
N VAL A 56 -7.94 7.63 1.80
CA VAL A 56 -6.49 7.39 1.97
C VAL A 56 -5.73 7.76 0.69
N THR A 57 -6.23 7.32 -0.46
CA THR A 57 -5.67 7.69 -1.76
C THR A 57 -5.71 9.20 -1.96
N GLY A 58 -6.78 9.86 -1.54
CA GLY A 58 -6.89 11.32 -1.51
C GLY A 58 -5.74 11.96 -0.74
N TYR A 59 -5.48 11.50 0.48
CA TYR A 59 -4.36 11.99 1.31
C TYR A 59 -3.00 11.76 0.64
N LEU A 60 -2.79 10.59 0.03
CA LEU A 60 -1.55 10.28 -0.68
C LEU A 60 -1.33 11.16 -1.91
N ILE A 61 -2.36 11.64 -2.60
CA ILE A 61 -2.17 12.47 -3.80
C ILE A 61 -2.18 13.98 -3.51
N VAL A 62 -2.40 14.42 -2.27
CA VAL A 62 -2.48 15.85 -1.90
C VAL A 62 -1.26 16.62 -2.38
N LEU A 63 -0.05 16.12 -2.14
CA LEU A 63 1.17 16.84 -2.49
C LEU A 63 1.39 16.94 -4.01
N PRO A 64 1.25 15.85 -4.79
CA PRO A 64 1.19 15.90 -6.26
C PRO A 64 0.11 16.84 -6.81
N LEU A 65 -1.07 16.87 -6.17
CA LEU A 65 -2.17 17.75 -6.55
C LEU A 65 -1.79 19.22 -6.35
N LEU A 66 -1.26 19.58 -5.18
CA LEU A 66 -0.83 20.94 -4.87
C LEU A 66 0.26 21.44 -5.83
N ILE A 67 1.28 20.63 -6.11
CA ILE A 67 2.32 20.97 -7.10
C ILE A 67 1.69 21.21 -8.48
N THR A 68 0.73 20.37 -8.87
CA THR A 68 0.05 20.49 -10.16
C THR A 68 -0.76 21.79 -10.24
N VAL A 69 -1.44 22.19 -9.15
CA VAL A 69 -2.15 23.47 -9.04
C VAL A 69 -1.17 24.64 -9.15
N VAL A 70 -0.07 24.64 -8.40
CA VAL A 70 0.96 25.69 -8.46
C VAL A 70 1.56 25.82 -9.87
N SER A 71 1.76 24.70 -10.58
CA SER A 71 2.21 24.71 -11.98
C SER A 71 1.21 25.35 -12.94
N VAL A 72 -0.10 25.33 -12.63
CA VAL A 72 -1.14 26.05 -13.40
C VAL A 72 -1.03 27.54 -13.17
N TRP A 73 -0.88 27.97 -11.92
CA TRP A 73 -0.80 29.39 -11.56
C TRP A 73 0.48 30.07 -12.03
N THR A 74 1.62 29.37 -11.98
CA THR A 74 2.92 29.93 -12.37
C THR A 74 3.20 29.87 -13.87
N GLY A 75 2.38 29.16 -14.66
CA GLY A 75 2.58 28.97 -16.10
C GLY A 75 3.84 28.18 -16.48
N ARG A 76 4.68 27.78 -15.52
CA ARG A 76 5.96 27.11 -15.77
C ARG A 76 5.80 25.60 -15.93
N PRO A 77 6.52 24.98 -16.88
CA PRO A 77 6.64 23.53 -16.95
C PRO A 77 7.52 23.04 -15.81
N LEU A 78 6.91 22.73 -14.66
CA LEU A 78 7.61 21.99 -13.60
C LEU A 78 7.80 20.53 -14.06
N PRO A 79 8.92 19.88 -13.70
CA PRO A 79 9.15 18.47 -14.01
C PRO A 79 8.28 17.58 -13.10
N LEU A 80 6.96 17.66 -13.25
CA LEU A 80 5.94 17.01 -12.43
C LEU A 80 6.23 15.51 -12.25
N ARG A 81 6.67 14.84 -13.32
CA ARG A 81 7.01 13.41 -13.30
C ARG A 81 8.18 13.08 -12.36
N ARG A 82 9.21 13.92 -12.33
CA ARG A 82 10.40 13.70 -11.48
C ARG A 82 10.11 14.05 -10.03
N LEU A 83 9.44 15.17 -9.80
CA LEU A 83 9.09 15.57 -8.43
C LEU A 83 8.11 14.57 -7.80
N ALA A 84 7.22 14.03 -8.62
CA ALA A 84 6.29 13.03 -8.15
C ALA A 84 6.92 11.63 -8.00
N SER A 85 7.91 11.23 -8.82
CA SER A 85 8.60 9.96 -8.59
C SER A 85 9.34 9.93 -7.24
N PHE A 86 9.93 11.06 -6.81
CA PHE A 86 10.51 11.18 -5.47
C PHE A 86 9.47 11.04 -4.35
N TYR A 87 8.22 11.45 -4.61
CA TYR A 87 7.14 11.34 -3.65
C TYR A 87 6.50 9.94 -3.64
N TYR A 88 6.37 9.29 -4.80
CA TYR A 88 5.78 7.96 -4.90
C TYR A 88 6.67 6.86 -4.40
N LEU A 89 8.00 7.01 -4.48
CA LEU A 89 8.90 6.00 -3.96
C LEU A 89 8.67 5.74 -2.46
N PRO A 90 8.64 6.76 -1.57
CA PRO A 90 8.23 6.59 -0.18
C PRO A 90 6.84 5.97 -0.01
N VAL A 91 5.84 6.41 -0.77
CA VAL A 91 4.47 5.87 -0.68
C VAL A 91 4.45 4.39 -1.04
N ALA A 92 5.10 3.99 -2.13
CA ALA A 92 5.19 2.61 -2.56
C ALA A 92 5.94 1.75 -1.54
N VAL A 93 7.07 2.25 -1.01
CA VAL A 93 7.85 1.57 0.02
C VAL A 93 7.03 1.37 1.30
N LEU A 94 6.35 2.42 1.78
CA LEU A 94 5.51 2.33 2.98
C LEU A 94 4.33 1.36 2.77
N SER A 95 3.66 1.43 1.63
CA SER A 95 2.57 0.50 1.29
C SER A 95 3.05 -0.95 1.16
N ALA A 96 4.25 -1.17 0.60
CA ALA A 96 4.85 -2.50 0.49
C ALA A 96 5.26 -3.04 1.87
N LEU A 97 5.87 -2.21 2.72
CA LEU A 97 6.21 -2.57 4.09
C LEU A 97 4.95 -2.91 4.88
N ALA A 98 3.89 -2.10 4.78
CA ALA A 98 2.62 -2.38 5.44
C ALA A 98 2.01 -3.70 4.95
N PHE A 99 1.99 -3.95 3.64
CA PHE A 99 1.46 -5.19 3.08
C PHE A 99 2.25 -6.43 3.51
N VAL A 100 3.57 -6.34 3.48
CA VAL A 100 4.45 -7.45 3.86
C VAL A 100 4.39 -7.70 5.36
N ALA A 101 4.32 -6.65 6.17
CA ALA A 101 4.13 -6.79 7.61
C ALA A 101 2.74 -7.38 7.93
N ASP A 102 1.68 -6.95 7.25
CA ASP A 102 0.33 -7.53 7.35
C ASP A 102 0.38 -9.04 7.07
N THR A 103 0.87 -9.45 5.90
CA THR A 103 0.94 -10.87 5.51
C THR A 103 1.86 -11.70 6.40
N SER A 104 2.86 -11.07 7.03
CA SER A 104 3.82 -11.72 7.91
C SER A 104 3.29 -11.91 9.33
N LEU A 105 2.58 -10.93 9.87
CA LEU A 105 2.10 -10.90 11.25
C LEU A 105 0.71 -11.49 11.40
N TYR A 106 -0.12 -11.43 10.36
CA TYR A 106 -1.49 -11.90 10.41
C TYR A 106 -1.66 -13.38 10.83
N PRO A 107 -0.79 -14.34 10.41
CA PRO A 107 -0.89 -15.72 10.90
C PRO A 107 -0.74 -15.84 12.42
N PHE A 108 0.05 -14.96 13.04
CA PHE A 108 0.30 -14.96 14.48
C PHE A 108 -0.77 -14.20 15.27
N TRP A 109 -1.23 -13.07 14.73
CA TRP A 109 -2.08 -12.13 15.44
C TRP A 109 -3.56 -12.28 15.10
N LYS A 110 -3.89 -12.79 13.91
CA LYS A 110 -5.25 -12.93 13.37
C LYS A 110 -6.03 -11.62 13.25
N PHE A 111 -5.32 -10.48 13.20
CA PHE A 111 -5.85 -9.18 12.86
C PHE A 111 -4.84 -8.40 12.00
N LYS A 112 -5.33 -7.49 11.15
CA LYS A 112 -4.49 -6.61 10.31
C LYS A 112 -3.79 -5.54 11.13
N LEU A 113 -2.68 -5.02 10.64
CA LEU A 113 -1.95 -3.94 11.28
C LEU A 113 -2.85 -2.75 11.63
N ASP A 114 -2.91 -2.45 12.91
CA ASP A 114 -3.56 -1.30 13.47
C ASP A 114 -2.64 -0.62 14.51
N ALA A 115 -3.16 0.36 15.24
CA ALA A 115 -2.38 1.09 16.24
C ALA A 115 -1.87 0.21 17.39
N THR A 116 -2.35 -1.03 17.55
CA THR A 116 -1.87 -1.92 18.61
C THR A 116 -0.43 -2.39 18.39
N ILE A 117 0.11 -2.29 17.17
CA ILE A 117 1.53 -2.61 16.91
C ILE A 117 2.48 -1.77 17.75
N PHE A 118 2.11 -0.53 18.10
CA PHE A 118 2.95 0.33 18.92
C PHE A 118 3.17 -0.23 20.32
N TYR A 119 2.27 -1.07 20.84
CA TYR A 119 2.46 -1.77 22.11
C TYR A 119 3.50 -2.91 22.02
N TYR A 120 3.67 -3.53 20.85
CA TYR A 120 4.60 -4.65 20.66
C TYR A 120 6.02 -4.20 20.28
N ILE A 121 6.18 -2.99 19.72
CA ILE A 121 7.48 -2.41 19.40
C ILE A 121 8.32 -2.13 20.67
N ASP A 122 7.70 -2.02 21.85
CA ASP A 122 8.40 -1.88 23.12
C ASP A 122 9.19 -3.14 23.54
N SER A 123 8.95 -4.31 22.92
CA SER A 123 9.68 -5.56 23.18
C SER A 123 10.12 -6.29 21.89
N PRO A 124 11.00 -5.69 21.08
CA PRO A 124 11.33 -6.20 19.74
C PRO A 124 12.22 -7.45 19.78
N LYS A 125 12.96 -7.68 20.88
CA LYS A 125 13.88 -8.83 21.00
C LYS A 125 13.15 -10.17 20.93
N ASP A 126 11.96 -10.25 21.51
CA ASP A 126 11.18 -11.49 21.55
C ASP A 126 10.52 -11.80 20.19
N ALA A 127 10.21 -10.76 19.40
CA ALA A 127 9.64 -10.89 18.06
C ALA A 127 10.69 -11.30 17.00
N PHE A 128 11.94 -10.82 17.11
CA PHE A 128 13.00 -11.23 16.17
C PHE A 128 13.57 -12.63 16.46
N ALA A 129 13.48 -13.10 17.71
CA ALA A 129 13.92 -14.45 18.07
C ALA A 129 13.05 -15.56 17.45
N SER A 130 11.84 -15.23 16.99
CA SER A 130 10.83 -16.17 16.52
C SER A 130 10.78 -16.35 14.99
N VAL A 131 11.66 -15.68 14.23
CA VAL A 131 11.68 -15.72 12.76
C VAL A 131 13.06 -16.07 12.17
N SER A 132 13.07 -16.87 11.09
CA SER A 132 14.30 -17.33 10.45
C SER A 132 14.90 -16.31 9.48
N VAL A 133 16.21 -16.42 9.19
CA VAL A 133 16.87 -15.57 8.18
C VAL A 133 16.26 -15.74 6.79
N TRP A 134 15.91 -16.97 6.43
CA TRP A 134 15.20 -17.27 5.18
C TRP A 134 13.84 -16.58 5.10
N TYR A 135 13.13 -16.54 6.24
CA TYR A 135 11.88 -15.81 6.34
C TYR A 135 12.09 -14.34 5.96
N LEU A 136 13.08 -13.66 6.56
CA LEU A 136 13.38 -12.24 6.28
C LEU A 136 13.76 -11.98 4.81
N LEU A 137 14.58 -12.85 4.21
CA LEU A 137 15.02 -12.68 2.81
C LEU A 137 13.85 -12.73 1.82
N VAL A 138 12.91 -13.66 1.99
CA VAL A 138 11.71 -13.74 1.13
C VAL A 138 10.88 -12.46 1.24
N ARG A 139 10.76 -11.87 2.44
CA ARG A 139 9.99 -10.64 2.65
C ARG A 139 10.68 -9.43 2.03
N LEU A 140 12.00 -9.36 2.05
CA LEU A 140 12.75 -8.31 1.34
C LEU A 140 12.52 -8.36 -0.17
N VAL A 141 12.50 -9.56 -0.76
CA VAL A 141 12.19 -9.74 -2.19
C VAL A 141 10.76 -9.32 -2.50
N LEU A 142 9.79 -9.66 -1.65
CA LEU A 142 8.40 -9.23 -1.81
C LEU A 142 8.25 -7.72 -1.70
N ILE A 143 8.93 -7.06 -0.75
CA ILE A 143 8.94 -5.59 -0.67
C ILE A 143 9.46 -5.01 -1.98
N ALA A 144 10.61 -5.48 -2.47
CA ALA A 144 11.20 -5.01 -3.71
C ALA A 144 10.23 -5.18 -4.90
N ALA A 145 9.57 -6.34 -5.01
CA ALA A 145 8.59 -6.62 -6.06
C ALA A 145 7.34 -5.73 -5.99
N CYS A 146 6.88 -5.37 -4.80
CA CYS A 146 5.75 -4.46 -4.61
C CYS A 146 6.11 -2.97 -4.84
N THR A 147 7.40 -2.63 -4.79
CA THR A 147 7.89 -1.25 -4.98
C THR A 147 8.38 -0.93 -6.39
N ALA A 148 8.60 -1.95 -7.23
CA ALA A 148 9.11 -1.82 -8.60
C ALA A 148 8.01 -1.43 -9.60
#